data_AF-A0A3L7LU34-F1
#
_entry.id   AF-A0A3L7LU34-F1
#
_cell.length_a   1.000
_cell.length_b   1.000
_cell.length_c   1.000
_cell.angle_alpha   90.00
_cell.angle_beta   90.00
_cell.angle_gamma   90.00
#
_symmetry.space_group_name_H-M   'P 1'
#
loop_
_entity.id
_entity.type
_entity.pdbx_description
1 polymer ?
#
loop_
_entity_poly.entity_id
_entity_poly.type
_entity_poly.pdbx_seq_one_letter_code
_entity_poly.pdbx_strand_id
1 'polypeptide(L)' 'MLFTLKKFIGGLLLPLPLLLVVMGAGLVLLWLNRGAKTARLLLSAGWIALLALSLQPVADWLLEPLE' A
#
# COMPACT_ATOMS: atom_id res chain seq x y z
N MET A 1 23.66 -6.30 11.09
CA MET A 1 22.79 -6.41 9.90
C MET A 1 21.30 -6.55 10.21
N LEU A 2 20.91 -7.13 11.35
CA LEU A 2 19.51 -7.20 11.80
C LEU A 2 18.80 -5.84 11.89
N PHE A 3 19.52 -4.77 12.26
CA PHE A 3 18.97 -3.41 12.31
C PHE A 3 18.53 -2.89 10.93
N THR A 4 19.36 -3.10 9.90
CA THR A 4 19.04 -2.71 8.53
C THR A 4 17.84 -3.50 7.99
N LEU A 5 17.74 -4.79 8.30
CA LEU A 5 16.61 -5.62 7.90
C LEU A 5 15.30 -5.18 8.56
N LYS A 6 15.34 -4.88 9.87
CA LYS A 6 14.17 -4.32 10.60
C LYS A 6 13.75 -2.96 10.05
N LYS A 7 14.72 -2.10 9.70
CA LYS A 7 14.45 -0.78 9.10
C LYS A 7 13.84 -0.89 7.70
N PHE A 8 14.27 -1.87 6.91
CA PHE A 8 13.70 -2.14 5.60
C PHE A 8 12.25 -2.64 5.70
N ILE A 9 12.00 -3.60 6.61
CA ILE A 9 10.63 -4.09 6.88
C ILE A 9 9.75 -2.96 7.43
N GLY A 10 10.28 -2.12 8.33
CA GLY A 10 9.59 -0.93 8.82
C GLY A 10 9.28 0.09 7.71
N GLY A 11 10.20 0.26 6.75
CA GLY A 11 9.98 1.09 5.56
C GLY A 11 8.89 0.52 4.65
N LEU A 12 8.80 -0.81 4.49
CA LEU A 12 7.73 -1.45 3.73
C LEU A 12 6.37 -1.38 4.43
N LEU A 13 6.36 -1.24 5.75
CA LEU A 13 5.16 -1.05 6.57
C LEU A 13 4.60 0.37 6.48
N LEU A 14 5.37 1.33 5.95
CA LEU A 14 4.86 2.68 5.72
C LEU A 14 3.69 2.63 4.72
N PRO A 15 2.67 3.48 4.90
CA PRO A 15 1.43 3.41 4.12
C PRO A 15 1.65 3.48 2.60
N LEU A 16 2.58 4.32 2.15
CA LEU A 16 2.92 4.47 0.72
C LEU A 16 3.62 3.23 0.12
N PRO A 17 4.76 2.75 0.66
CA PRO A 17 5.40 1.50 0.22
C PRO A 17 4.48 0.28 0.23
N LEU A 18 3.64 0.15 1.25
CA LEU A 18 2.70 -0.97 1.39
C LEU A 18 1.66 -0.95 0.24
N LEU A 19 1.13 0.23 -0.08
CA LEU A 19 0.22 0.42 -1.21
C LEU A 19 0.86 0.08 -2.56
N LEU A 20 2.12 0.46 -2.77
CA LEU A 20 2.85 0.12 -3.99
C LEU A 20 3.02 -1.41 -4.13
N VAL A 21 3.29 -2.13 -3.04
CA VAL A 21 3.37 -3.59 -3.06
C VAL A 21 2.01 -4.21 -3.39
N VAL A 22 0.91 -3.70 -2.82
CA VAL A 22 -0.46 -4.18 -3.11
C VAL A 22 -0.83 -3.94 -4.58
N MET A 23 -0.56 -2.74 -5.11
CA MET A 23 -0.83 -2.44 -6.52
C MET A 23 0.06 -3.26 -7.46
N GLY A 24 1.34 -3.44 -7.12
CA GLY A 24 2.25 -4.30 -7.86
C GLY A 24 1.78 -5.76 -7.90
N ALA A 25 1.31 -6.29 -6.77
CA ALA A 25 0.71 -7.62 -6.71
C ALA A 25 -0.54 -7.71 -7.58
N GLY A 26 -1.39 -6.67 -7.59
CA GLY A 26 -2.54 -6.55 -8.49
C GLY A 26 -2.14 -6.60 -9.98
N LEU A 27 -1.07 -5.90 -10.37
CA LEU A 27 -0.55 -5.92 -11.74
C LEU A 27 0.00 -7.31 -12.14
N VAL A 28 0.74 -7.96 -11.25
CA VAL A 28 1.23 -9.34 -11.49
C VAL A 28 0.05 -10.30 -11.66
N LEU A 29 -1.00 -10.14 -10.87
CA LEU A 29 -2.21 -10.95 -10.95
C LEU A 29 -3.00 -10.73 -12.26
N LEU A 30 -3.00 -9.50 -12.78
CA LEU A 30 -3.48 -9.19 -14.14
C LEU A 30 -2.61 -9.87 -15.20
N TRP A 31 -1.29 -9.81 -15.07
CA TRP A 31 -0.34 -10.38 -16.02
C TRP A 31 -0.52 -11.89 -16.15
N LEU A 32 -0.71 -12.58 -15.02
CA LEU A 32 -0.93 -14.02 -15.01
C LEU A 32 -2.32 -14.42 -15.56
N ASN A 33 -3.21 -13.46 -15.85
CA ASN A 33 -4.59 -13.61 -16.33
C ASN A 33 -5.45 -14.59 -15.48
N ARG A 34 -4.96 -15.02 -14.32
CA ARG A 34 -5.61 -16.01 -13.44
C ARG A 34 -6.56 -15.38 -12.41
N GLY A 35 -6.69 -14.06 -12.40
CA GLY A 35 -7.47 -13.35 -11.39
C GLY A 35 -7.83 -11.93 -11.76
N ALA A 36 -8.16 -11.65 -13.03
CA ALA A 36 -8.42 -10.28 -13.50
C ALA A 36 -9.51 -9.54 -12.68
N LYS A 37 -10.50 -10.25 -12.14
CA LYS A 37 -11.50 -9.66 -11.22
C LYS A 37 -10.86 -9.21 -9.90
N THR A 38 -10.11 -10.10 -9.26
CA THR A 38 -9.38 -9.83 -8.01
C THR A 38 -8.35 -8.73 -8.20
N ALA A 39 -7.63 -8.75 -9.31
CA ALA A 39 -6.62 -7.77 -9.66
C ALA A 39 -7.21 -6.36 -9.84
N ARG A 40 -8.33 -6.24 -10.56
CA ARG A 40 -9.05 -4.97 -10.71
C ARG A 40 -9.56 -4.45 -9.37
N LEU A 41 -10.07 -5.32 -8.50
CA LEU A 41 -10.50 -4.94 -7.15
C LEU A 41 -9.32 -4.47 -6.29
N LEU A 42 -8.19 -5.18 -6.34
CA LEU A 42 -6.96 -4.82 -5.60
C LEU A 42 -6.43 -3.47 -6.06
N LEU A 43 -6.39 -3.24 -7.36
CA LEU A 43 -5.93 -1.99 -7.96
C LEU A 43 -6.88 -0.84 -7.65
N SER A 44 -8.19 -1.03 -7.75
CA SER A 44 -9.18 0.02 -7.42
C SER A 44 -9.15 0.36 -5.93
N ALA A 45 -9.03 -0.64 -5.05
CA ALA A 45 -8.89 -0.43 -3.61
C ALA A 45 -7.60 0.31 -3.27
N GLY A 46 -6.46 -0.11 -3.85
CA GLY A 46 -5.18 0.58 -3.69
C GLY A 46 -5.22 2.02 -4.19
N TRP A 47 -5.92 2.26 -5.30
CA TRP A 47 -6.08 3.62 -5.85
C TRP A 47 -6.95 4.52 -4.96
N ILE A 48 -8.05 4.00 -4.42
CA ILE A 48 -8.90 4.73 -3.46
C ILE A 48 -8.12 5.02 -2.17
N ALA A 49 -7.37 4.05 -1.66
CA ALA A 49 -6.54 4.23 -0.47
C ALA A 49 -5.42 5.27 -0.69
N LEU A 50 -4.81 5.31 -1.88
CA LEU A 50 -3.89 6.38 -2.28
C LEU A 50 -4.57 7.75 -2.28
N LEU A 51 -5.77 7.84 -2.85
CA LEU A 51 -6.55 9.07 -2.86
C LEU A 51 -6.90 9.51 -1.43
N ALA A 52 -7.31 8.58 -0.59
CA ALA A 52 -7.60 8.83 0.82
C ALA A 52 -6.36 9.34 1.56
N LEU A 53 -5.20 8.70 1.42
CA LEU A 53 -3.95 9.18 2.02
C LEU A 53 -3.45 10.50 1.43
N SER A 54 -3.80 10.80 0.18
CA SER A 54 -3.52 12.10 -0.44
C SER A 54 -4.40 13.20 0.15
N LEU A 55 -5.52 12.87 0.81
CA LEU A 55 -6.27 13.82 1.62
C LEU A 55 -5.51 14.01 2.93
N GLN A 56 -4.97 15.22 3.10
CA GLN A 56 -4.37 15.69 4.34
C GLN A 56 -5.14 15.26 5.62
N PRO A 57 -6.47 15.37 5.73
CA PRO A 57 -7.17 14.92 6.94
C PRO A 57 -6.98 13.45 7.29
N VAL A 58 -6.81 12.55 6.31
CA VAL A 58 -6.58 11.12 6.59
C VAL A 58 -5.13 10.88 7.02
N ALA A 59 -4.19 11.64 6.44
CA ALA A 59 -2.79 11.62 6.88
C ALA A 59 -2.67 12.15 8.32
N ASP A 60 -3.38 13.23 8.63
CA ASP A 60 -3.40 13.86 9.95
C ASP A 60 -4.04 12.94 10.99
N TRP A 61 -5.19 12.32 10.70
CA TRP A 61 -5.84 11.33 11.60
C TRP A 61 -4.98 10.11 11.92
N LEU A 62 -4.09 9.71 11.00
CA LEU A 62 -3.18 8.58 11.21
C LEU A 62 -1.98 8.97 12.09
N LEU A 63 -1.62 10.25 12.10
CA LEU A 63 -0.53 10.81 12.89
C LEU A 63 -1.01 11.28 14.28
N GLU A 64 -2.28 11.62 14.42
CA GLU A 64 -2.93 12.10 15.65
C GLU A 64 -2.77 11.17 16.89
N PRO A 65 -2.73 9.83 16.79
CA PRO A 65 -2.52 8.96 17.96
C PRO A 65 -1.04 8.74 18.34
N LEU A 66 -0.09 9.38 17.63
CA LEU A 66 1.36 9.25 17.86
C LEU A 66 1.99 10.48 18.52
N GLU A 67 1.23 11.57 18.71
CA GLU A 67 1.58 12.74 19.53
C GLU A 67 1.04 12.60 20.96
#